data_AF-A0A7Y6ZZM4-F1
#
_entry.id   AF-A0A7Y6ZZM4-F1
#
_cell.length_a   1.000
_cell.length_b   1.000
_cell.length_c   1.000
_cell.angle_alpha   90.00
_cell.angle_beta   90.00
_cell.angle_gamma   90.00
#
_symmetry.space_group_name_H-M   'P 1'
#
loop_
_entity.id
_entity.type
_entity.pdbx_description
1 polymer ?
#
loop_
_entity_poly.entity_id
_entity_poly.type
_entity_poly.pdbx_seq_one_letter_code
_entity_poly.pdbx_strand_id
1 'polypeptide(L)'
;MSNQATNNEQLVVELTDTINGLKAACMHLLSAQHSSAQATIMMDKFLIENSAEAIRKREQEVEAKRNNEAMRNARADFLDRVKADYWSMCYMSQKQRDDHIKSIWDELKAAYGMPKLTAVPAYNHHAPTFREMLSHMEELQAVIDSVNLTFADEHVKHSEKSITEYRNVMEAHTSKHINEIKTRTDINEQDKQRFIEEAKADCQYKIKQHESTMNRQIASAKASFVRVESAKAELKKLSSLITKSN
;
A
#
# COMPACT_ATOMS: atom_id res chain seq x y z
N MET A 1 -26.97 -20.82 44.19
CA MET A 1 -26.72 -21.61 42.96
C MET A 1 -27.94 -22.39 42.48
N SER A 2 -28.95 -22.70 43.31
CA SER A 2 -30.15 -23.48 42.91
C SER A 2 -31.15 -22.72 42.02
N ASN A 3 -31.39 -21.42 42.22
CA ASN A 3 -32.38 -20.65 41.42
C ASN A 3 -31.96 -20.40 39.95
N GLN A 4 -30.66 -20.43 39.64
CA GLN A 4 -30.19 -20.25 38.25
C GLN A 4 -30.41 -21.50 37.40
N ALA A 5 -30.35 -22.70 38.00
CA ALA A 5 -30.59 -23.94 37.29
C ALA A 5 -32.08 -24.08 36.89
N THR A 6 -32.98 -23.76 37.82
CA THR A 6 -34.44 -23.82 37.59
C THR A 6 -34.89 -22.79 36.53
N ASN A 7 -34.32 -21.59 36.52
CA ASN A 7 -34.59 -20.59 35.47
C ASN A 7 -34.10 -21.04 34.08
N ASN A 8 -32.96 -21.72 34.00
CA ASN A 8 -32.45 -22.23 32.73
C ASN A 8 -33.32 -23.38 32.18
N GLU A 9 -33.82 -24.26 33.04
CA GLU A 9 -34.73 -25.34 32.63
C GLU A 9 -36.05 -24.80 32.08
N GLN A 10 -36.64 -23.80 32.75
CA GLN A 10 -37.88 -23.19 32.30
C GLN A 10 -37.71 -22.47 30.96
N LEU A 11 -36.59 -21.75 30.78
CA LEU A 11 -36.25 -21.10 29.51
C LEU A 11 -36.08 -22.10 28.36
N VAL A 12 -35.48 -23.28 28.63
CA VAL A 12 -35.32 -24.34 27.60
C VAL A 12 -36.67 -24.87 27.13
N VAL A 13 -37.63 -25.04 28.04
CA VAL A 13 -38.99 -25.51 27.70
C VAL A 13 -39.71 -24.48 26.83
N GLU A 14 -39.73 -23.21 27.23
CA GLU A 14 -40.38 -22.13 26.48
C GLU A 14 -39.79 -21.97 25.07
N LEU A 15 -38.46 -22.06 24.94
CA LEU A 15 -37.79 -22.02 23.65
C LEU A 15 -38.13 -23.24 22.77
N THR A 16 -38.21 -24.43 23.37
CA THR A 16 -38.57 -25.66 22.65
C THR A 16 -39.99 -25.58 22.11
N ASP A 17 -40.95 -25.14 22.91
CA ASP A 17 -42.35 -24.98 22.48
C ASP A 17 -42.49 -23.93 21.37
N THR A 18 -41.76 -22.82 21.50
CA THR A 18 -41.73 -21.78 20.46
C THR A 18 -41.17 -22.32 19.14
N ILE A 19 -40.06 -23.07 19.18
CA ILE A 19 -39.46 -23.72 18.00
C ILE A 19 -40.45 -24.70 17.35
N ASN A 20 -41.14 -25.51 18.16
CA ASN A 20 -42.12 -26.47 17.68
C ASN A 20 -43.32 -25.78 17.01
N GLY A 21 -43.83 -24.70 17.62
CA GLY A 21 -44.91 -23.88 17.05
C GLY A 21 -44.52 -23.26 15.71
N LEU A 22 -43.31 -22.69 15.62
CA LEU A 22 -42.77 -22.15 14.37
C LEU A 22 -42.58 -23.24 13.30
N LYS A 23 -42.07 -24.41 13.67
CA LYS A 23 -41.91 -25.54 12.74
C LYS A 23 -43.26 -25.98 12.18
N ALA A 24 -44.29 -26.06 13.02
CA ALA A 24 -45.64 -26.41 12.57
C ALA A 24 -46.23 -25.36 11.62
N ALA A 25 -46.07 -24.06 11.91
CA ALA A 25 -46.53 -22.98 11.04
C ALA A 25 -45.82 -23.01 9.67
N CYS A 26 -44.49 -23.18 9.64
CA CYS A 26 -43.72 -23.33 8.41
C CYS A 26 -44.15 -24.56 7.60
N MET A 27 -44.36 -25.71 8.25
CA MET A 27 -44.85 -26.92 7.60
C MET A 27 -46.24 -26.75 6.98
N HIS A 28 -47.15 -26.04 7.66
CA HIS A 28 -48.47 -25.73 7.14
C HIS A 28 -48.39 -24.84 5.88
N LEU A 29 -47.54 -23.81 5.91
CA LEU A 29 -47.32 -22.92 4.77
C LEU A 29 -46.68 -23.65 3.58
N LEU A 30 -45.65 -24.47 3.81
CA LEU A 30 -44.98 -25.24 2.76
C LEU A 30 -45.93 -26.29 2.14
N SER A 31 -46.75 -26.94 2.95
CA SER A 31 -47.72 -27.94 2.48
C SER A 31 -48.89 -27.32 1.70
N ALA A 32 -49.07 -25.99 1.76
CA ALA A 32 -50.03 -25.28 0.92
C ALA A 32 -49.53 -25.08 -0.53
N GLN A 33 -48.22 -25.15 -0.75
CA GLN A 33 -47.58 -24.93 -2.06
C GLN A 33 -46.89 -26.19 -2.63
N HIS A 34 -46.66 -27.18 -1.78
CA HIS A 34 -45.96 -28.42 -2.13
C HIS A 34 -46.70 -29.63 -1.56
N SER A 35 -46.38 -30.84 -2.04
CA SER A 35 -46.89 -32.04 -1.38
C SER A 35 -46.34 -32.14 0.04
N SER A 36 -47.08 -32.77 0.95
CA SER A 36 -46.65 -32.95 2.35
C SER A 36 -45.26 -33.60 2.45
N ALA A 37 -44.95 -34.59 1.60
CA ALA A 37 -43.63 -35.20 1.54
C ALA A 37 -42.54 -34.21 1.10
N GLN A 38 -42.81 -33.36 0.11
CA GLN A 38 -41.88 -32.32 -0.35
C GLN A 38 -41.67 -31.24 0.72
N ALA A 39 -42.74 -30.81 1.40
CA ALA A 39 -42.67 -29.84 2.50
C ALA A 39 -41.77 -30.35 3.65
N THR A 40 -41.90 -31.62 4.03
CA THR A 40 -41.04 -32.27 5.04
C THR A 40 -39.57 -32.28 4.60
N ILE A 41 -39.29 -32.70 3.36
CA ILE A 41 -37.93 -32.70 2.81
C ILE A 41 -37.32 -31.28 2.81
N MET A 42 -38.10 -30.26 2.44
CA MET A 42 -37.64 -28.86 2.44
C MET A 42 -37.35 -28.34 3.86
N MET A 43 -38.22 -28.65 4.83
CA MET A 43 -38.04 -28.22 6.22
C MET A 43 -36.85 -28.94 6.87
N ASP A 44 -36.70 -30.24 6.66
CA ASP A 44 -35.57 -31.01 7.19
C ASP A 44 -34.25 -30.55 6.57
N LYS A 45 -34.22 -30.29 5.26
CA LYS A 45 -33.06 -29.70 4.59
C LYS A 45 -32.69 -28.34 5.20
N PHE A 46 -33.66 -27.46 5.42
CA PHE A 46 -33.43 -26.15 6.05
C PHE A 46 -32.86 -26.27 7.46
N LEU A 47 -33.39 -27.19 8.28
CA LEU A 47 -32.89 -27.44 9.64
C LEU A 47 -31.47 -28.00 9.64
N ILE A 48 -31.15 -28.93 8.72
CA ILE A 48 -29.80 -29.49 8.57
C ILE A 48 -28.81 -28.40 8.16
N GLU A 49 -29.14 -27.60 7.14
CA GLU A 49 -28.27 -26.54 6.62
C GLU A 49 -28.01 -25.42 7.64
N ASN A 50 -28.97 -25.15 8.54
CA ASN A 50 -28.87 -24.10 9.56
C ASN A 50 -28.62 -24.61 10.97
N SER A 51 -28.27 -25.90 11.11
CA SER A 51 -27.78 -26.43 12.38
C SER A 51 -26.48 -25.72 12.81
N ALA A 52 -26.22 -25.65 14.12
CA ALA A 52 -25.01 -25.04 14.65
C ALA A 52 -23.73 -25.70 14.09
N GLU A 53 -23.78 -27.02 13.82
CA GLU A 53 -22.68 -27.76 13.20
C GLU A 53 -22.48 -27.34 11.73
N ALA A 54 -23.56 -27.25 10.94
CA ALA A 54 -23.47 -26.82 9.54
C ALA A 54 -23.02 -25.35 9.41
N ILE A 55 -23.41 -24.47 10.33
CA ILE A 55 -22.93 -23.10 10.39
C ILE A 55 -21.43 -23.08 10.69
N ARG A 56 -20.97 -23.77 11.75
CA ARG A 56 -19.54 -23.86 12.10
C ARG A 56 -18.70 -24.43 10.97
N LYS A 57 -19.20 -25.46 10.28
CA LYS A 57 -18.50 -26.05 9.12
C LYS A 57 -18.36 -25.04 7.99
N ARG A 58 -19.42 -24.30 7.66
CA ARG A 58 -19.37 -23.22 6.65
C ARG A 58 -18.39 -22.11 7.04
N GLU A 59 -18.39 -21.68 8.29
CA GLU A 59 -17.44 -20.67 8.80
C GLU A 59 -16.00 -21.16 8.71
N GLN A 60 -15.73 -22.41 9.10
CA GLN A 60 -14.41 -23.03 8.97
C GLN A 60 -13.98 -23.16 7.52
N GLU A 61 -14.88 -23.51 6.60
CA GLU A 61 -14.59 -23.58 5.17
C GLU A 61 -14.27 -22.20 4.58
N VAL A 62 -15.01 -21.15 4.97
CA VAL A 62 -14.75 -19.77 4.55
C VAL A 62 -13.41 -19.29 5.09
N GLU A 63 -13.13 -19.51 6.37
CA GLU A 63 -11.88 -19.11 7.00
C GLU A 63 -10.69 -19.92 6.42
N ALA A 64 -10.88 -21.21 6.12
CA ALA A 64 -9.87 -22.01 5.42
C ALA A 64 -9.60 -21.48 4.01
N LYS A 65 -10.64 -21.11 3.25
CA LYS A 65 -10.49 -20.48 1.92
C LYS A 65 -9.72 -19.17 2.02
N ARG A 66 -10.11 -18.30 2.96
CA ARG A 66 -9.42 -17.02 3.21
C ARG A 66 -7.94 -17.24 3.55
N ASN A 67 -7.64 -18.17 4.45
CA ASN A 67 -6.26 -18.50 4.83
C ASN A 67 -5.46 -19.06 3.66
N ASN A 68 -6.07 -19.92 2.82
CA ASN A 68 -5.44 -20.46 1.62
C ASN A 68 -5.14 -19.36 0.58
N GLU A 69 -6.06 -18.42 0.38
CA GLU A 69 -5.84 -17.27 -0.51
C GLU A 69 -4.74 -16.35 0.00
N ALA A 70 -4.75 -16.02 1.30
CA ALA A 70 -3.71 -15.24 1.95
C ALA A 70 -2.34 -15.90 1.80
N MET A 71 -2.24 -17.21 2.06
CA MET A 71 -1.03 -18.00 1.85
C MET A 71 -0.54 -17.96 0.40
N ARG A 72 -1.45 -18.10 -0.56
CA ARG A 72 -1.12 -18.10 -1.99
C ARG A 72 -0.56 -16.75 -2.42
N ASN A 73 -1.22 -15.66 -2.03
CA ASN A 73 -0.82 -14.30 -2.38
C ASN A 73 0.50 -13.94 -1.70
N ALA A 74 0.65 -14.23 -0.41
CA ALA A 74 1.91 -14.01 0.31
C ALA A 74 3.09 -14.76 -0.30
N ARG A 75 2.89 -16.00 -0.79
CA ARG A 75 3.94 -16.76 -1.49
C ARG A 75 4.33 -16.14 -2.82
N ALA A 76 3.36 -15.64 -3.59
CA ALA A 76 3.63 -14.94 -4.84
C ALA A 76 4.45 -13.67 -4.58
N ASP A 77 3.98 -12.81 -3.65
CA ASP A 77 4.66 -11.58 -3.27
C ASP A 77 6.06 -11.83 -2.71
N PHE A 78 6.24 -12.91 -1.94
CA PHE A 78 7.54 -13.33 -1.44
C PHE A 78 8.51 -13.62 -2.59
N LEU A 79 8.09 -14.43 -3.57
CA LEU A 79 8.95 -14.76 -4.71
C LEU A 79 9.28 -13.53 -5.55
N ASP A 80 8.33 -12.62 -5.74
CA ASP A 80 8.55 -11.39 -6.50
C ASP A 80 9.53 -10.44 -5.79
N ARG A 81 9.39 -10.27 -4.47
CA ARG A 81 10.33 -9.45 -3.67
C ARG A 81 11.74 -10.03 -3.67
N VAL A 82 11.85 -11.35 -3.44
CA VAL A 82 13.16 -12.02 -3.42
C VAL A 82 13.82 -11.98 -4.81
N LYS A 83 13.05 -12.07 -5.90
CA LYS A 83 13.59 -11.87 -7.26
C LYS A 83 14.04 -10.43 -7.51
N ALA A 84 13.27 -9.44 -7.06
CA ALA A 84 13.64 -8.03 -7.17
C ALA A 84 14.95 -7.71 -6.43
N ASP A 85 15.17 -8.38 -5.29
CA ASP A 85 16.37 -8.21 -4.46
C ASP A 85 17.54 -9.13 -4.85
N TYR A 86 17.45 -9.84 -5.98
CA TYR A 86 18.42 -10.86 -6.38
C TYR A 86 19.87 -10.35 -6.31
N TRP A 87 20.17 -9.24 -6.98
CA TRP A 87 21.52 -8.67 -7.00
C TRP A 87 22.00 -8.20 -5.64
N SER A 88 21.13 -7.58 -4.85
CA SER A 88 21.44 -7.19 -3.47
C SER A 88 21.88 -8.40 -2.64
N MET A 89 21.20 -9.54 -2.78
CA MET A 89 21.54 -10.79 -2.09
C MET A 89 22.84 -11.43 -2.60
N CYS A 90 23.19 -11.27 -3.89
CA CYS A 90 24.46 -11.74 -4.43
C CYS A 90 25.68 -11.15 -3.70
N TYR A 91 25.53 -9.93 -3.16
CA TYR A 91 26.60 -9.24 -2.42
C TYR A 91 26.63 -9.56 -0.91
N MET A 92 25.64 -10.30 -0.41
CA MET A 92 25.50 -10.64 1.01
C MET A 92 26.24 -11.94 1.37
N SER A 93 26.59 -12.09 2.64
CA SER A 93 26.97 -13.40 3.21
C SER A 93 25.73 -14.31 3.32
N GLN A 94 25.94 -15.63 3.48
CA GLN A 94 24.83 -16.57 3.65
C GLN A 94 23.91 -16.19 4.82
N LYS A 95 24.49 -15.85 5.98
CA LYS A 95 23.73 -15.42 7.16
C LYS A 95 22.87 -14.19 6.86
N GLN A 96 23.44 -13.18 6.20
CA GLN A 96 22.71 -11.97 5.84
C GLN A 96 21.57 -12.24 4.85
N ARG A 97 21.78 -13.16 3.89
CA ARG A 97 20.71 -13.59 2.98
C ARG A 97 19.57 -14.28 3.74
N ASP A 98 19.90 -15.22 4.63
CA ASP A 98 18.90 -15.95 5.40
C ASP A 98 18.07 -15.01 6.28
N ASP A 99 18.74 -14.05 6.94
CA ASP A 99 18.09 -13.02 7.75
C ASP A 99 17.20 -12.09 6.88
N HIS A 100 17.66 -11.70 5.68
CA HIS A 100 16.91 -10.87 4.73
C HIS A 100 15.65 -11.57 4.20
N ILE A 101 15.81 -12.82 3.74
CA ILE A 101 14.70 -13.67 3.27
C ILE A 101 13.65 -13.85 4.38
N LYS A 102 14.11 -14.09 5.61
CA LYS A 102 13.23 -14.21 6.77
C LYS A 102 12.49 -12.91 7.06
N SER A 103 13.17 -11.76 6.99
CA SER A 103 12.56 -10.44 7.18
C SER A 103 11.44 -10.18 6.18
N ILE A 104 11.68 -10.46 4.89
CA ILE A 104 10.64 -10.34 3.84
C ILE A 104 9.42 -11.19 4.19
N TRP A 105 9.64 -12.43 4.64
CA TRP A 105 8.54 -13.32 4.99
C TRP A 105 7.77 -12.87 6.24
N ASP A 106 8.48 -12.38 7.26
CA ASP A 106 7.87 -11.88 8.48
C ASP A 106 6.99 -10.64 8.20
N GLU A 107 7.43 -9.74 7.32
CA GLU A 107 6.61 -8.61 6.83
C GLU A 107 5.33 -9.08 6.12
N LEU A 108 5.45 -10.06 5.22
CA LEU A 108 4.30 -10.58 4.47
C LEU A 108 3.32 -11.33 5.38
N LYS A 109 3.81 -12.09 6.37
CA LYS A 109 2.94 -12.70 7.37
C LYS A 109 2.11 -11.65 8.12
N ALA A 110 2.74 -10.55 8.51
CA ALA A 110 2.03 -9.46 9.19
C ALA A 110 0.99 -8.80 8.26
N ALA A 111 1.35 -8.53 7.01
CA ALA A 111 0.46 -7.91 6.03
C ALA A 111 -0.77 -8.76 5.70
N TYR A 112 -0.60 -10.08 5.60
CA TYR A 112 -1.67 -11.02 5.26
C TYR A 112 -2.40 -11.61 6.48
N GLY A 113 -2.06 -11.18 7.71
CA GLY A 113 -2.70 -11.66 8.94
C GLY A 113 -2.43 -13.14 9.22
N MET A 114 -1.28 -13.65 8.78
CA MET A 114 -0.94 -15.08 8.84
C MET A 114 -0.44 -15.50 10.22
N PRO A 115 -0.57 -16.79 10.58
CA PRO A 115 0.01 -17.32 11.81
C PRO A 115 1.53 -17.10 11.89
N LYS A 116 2.02 -16.76 13.09
CA LYS A 116 3.45 -16.47 13.31
C LYS A 116 4.37 -17.65 12.94
N LEU A 117 3.89 -18.87 13.18
CA LEU A 117 4.61 -20.13 12.97
C LEU A 117 4.59 -20.61 11.51
N THR A 118 3.98 -19.87 10.58
CA THR A 118 3.98 -20.25 9.16
C THR A 118 5.41 -20.24 8.61
N ALA A 119 5.84 -21.39 8.11
CA ALA A 119 7.18 -21.59 7.56
C ALA A 119 7.45 -20.70 6.36
N VAL A 120 8.70 -20.24 6.25
CA VAL A 120 9.19 -19.49 5.09
C VAL A 120 9.10 -20.38 3.85
N PRO A 121 8.62 -19.87 2.69
CA PRO A 121 8.66 -20.61 1.44
C PRO A 121 10.09 -21.02 1.08
N ALA A 122 10.25 -22.22 0.52
CA ALA A 122 11.56 -22.67 0.06
C ALA A 122 12.07 -21.74 -1.05
N TYR A 123 13.25 -21.17 -0.84
CA TYR A 123 13.97 -20.37 -1.81
C TYR A 123 15.45 -20.73 -1.76
N ASN A 124 16.02 -21.06 -2.92
CA ASN A 124 17.44 -21.32 -3.05
C ASN A 124 18.06 -20.17 -3.84
N HIS A 125 18.94 -19.42 -3.19
CA HIS A 125 19.70 -18.37 -3.86
C HIS A 125 20.88 -19.01 -4.61
N HIS A 126 20.87 -18.87 -5.92
CA HIS A 126 21.97 -19.33 -6.76
C HIS A 126 22.95 -18.17 -6.99
N ALA A 127 24.25 -18.46 -6.90
CA ALA A 127 25.27 -17.48 -7.24
C ALA A 127 25.19 -17.16 -8.74
N PRO A 128 25.40 -15.89 -9.14
CA PRO A 128 25.35 -15.51 -10.54
C PRO A 128 26.51 -16.13 -11.31
N THR A 129 26.24 -16.59 -12.52
CA THR A 129 27.26 -17.02 -13.46
C THR A 129 28.08 -15.83 -13.95
N PHE A 130 29.29 -16.08 -14.45
CA PHE A 130 30.13 -15.03 -15.02
C PHE A 130 29.42 -14.27 -16.15
N ARG A 131 28.65 -14.96 -16.99
CA ARG A 131 27.88 -14.34 -18.07
C ARG A 131 26.77 -13.42 -17.55
N GLU A 132 26.06 -13.83 -16.51
CA GLU A 132 25.03 -12.98 -15.87
C GLU A 132 25.65 -11.76 -15.21
N MET A 133 26.83 -11.91 -14.58
CA MET A 133 27.58 -10.78 -14.04
C MET A 133 28.01 -9.79 -15.13
N LEU A 134 28.50 -10.27 -16.29
CA LEU A 134 28.83 -9.39 -17.42
C LEU A 134 27.60 -8.68 -17.99
N SER A 135 26.49 -9.38 -18.18
CA SER A 135 25.23 -8.77 -18.64
C SER A 135 24.77 -7.66 -17.70
N HIS A 136 24.82 -7.89 -16.40
CA HIS A 136 24.43 -6.88 -15.41
C HIS A 136 25.39 -5.69 -15.36
N MET A 137 26.69 -5.91 -15.57
CA MET A 137 27.64 -4.81 -15.74
C MET A 137 27.27 -3.92 -16.92
N GLU A 138 26.93 -4.51 -18.07
CA GLU A 138 26.51 -3.77 -19.27
C GLU A 138 25.21 -2.99 -19.01
N GLU A 139 24.24 -3.58 -18.32
CA GLU A 139 23.00 -2.91 -17.93
C GLU A 139 23.25 -1.70 -17.01
N LEU A 140 24.09 -1.86 -15.99
CA LEU A 140 24.46 -0.78 -15.07
C LEU A 140 25.22 0.33 -15.81
N GLN A 141 26.13 -0.03 -16.73
CA GLN A 141 26.87 0.95 -17.52
C GLN A 141 25.94 1.71 -18.48
N ALA A 142 25.00 1.02 -19.11
CA ALA A 142 23.99 1.66 -19.96
C ALA A 142 23.13 2.66 -19.17
N VAL A 143 22.77 2.35 -17.91
CA VAL A 143 22.07 3.30 -17.04
C VAL A 143 22.92 4.54 -16.78
N ILE A 144 24.21 4.37 -16.45
CA ILE A 144 25.13 5.48 -16.19
C ILE A 144 25.25 6.36 -17.43
N ASP A 145 25.46 5.77 -18.61
CA ASP A 145 25.70 6.48 -19.86
C ASP A 145 24.43 7.16 -20.40
N SER A 146 23.25 6.62 -20.10
CA SER A 146 21.97 7.19 -20.56
C SER A 146 21.59 8.50 -19.88
N VAL A 147 22.15 8.80 -18.71
CA VAL A 147 21.76 9.95 -17.90
C VAL A 147 22.73 11.12 -18.09
N ASN A 148 22.23 12.22 -18.64
CA ASN A 148 23.00 13.46 -18.74
C ASN A 148 22.99 14.22 -17.41
N LEU A 149 24.01 13.97 -16.57
CA LEU A 149 24.16 14.63 -15.26
C LEU A 149 24.41 16.14 -15.38
N THR A 150 25.07 16.60 -16.44
CA THR A 150 25.28 18.04 -16.67
C THR A 150 23.95 18.74 -16.88
N PHE A 151 23.09 18.18 -17.73
CA PHE A 151 21.75 18.71 -17.97
C PHE A 151 20.88 18.66 -16.70
N ALA A 152 20.97 17.59 -15.91
CA ALA A 152 20.25 17.49 -14.65
C ALA A 152 20.71 18.57 -13.64
N ASP A 153 22.01 18.84 -13.56
CA ASP A 153 22.59 19.89 -12.69
C ASP A 153 22.14 21.29 -13.13
N GLU A 154 22.23 21.57 -14.43
CA GLU A 154 21.75 22.82 -15.02
C GLU A 154 20.25 23.04 -14.76
N HIS A 155 19.44 21.99 -14.86
CA HIS A 155 18.02 22.05 -14.54
C HIS A 155 17.76 22.39 -13.07
N VAL A 156 18.50 21.79 -12.13
CA VAL A 156 18.38 22.13 -10.69
C VAL A 156 18.72 23.59 -10.48
N LYS A 157 19.86 24.05 -10.99
CA LYS A 157 20.31 25.45 -10.87
C LYS A 157 19.31 26.43 -11.48
N HIS A 158 18.77 26.11 -12.65
CA HIS A 158 17.75 26.93 -13.30
C HIS A 158 16.47 27.02 -12.45
N SER A 159 15.96 25.90 -11.95
CA SER A 159 14.74 25.89 -11.13
C SER A 159 14.93 26.62 -9.80
N GLU A 160 16.08 26.46 -9.13
CA GLU A 160 16.40 27.18 -7.89
C GLU A 160 16.50 28.71 -8.12
N LYS A 161 17.13 29.11 -9.22
CA LYS A 161 17.19 30.51 -9.64
C LYS A 161 15.79 31.06 -9.97
N SER A 162 15.00 30.29 -10.72
CA SER A 162 13.64 30.66 -11.11
C SER A 162 12.71 30.87 -9.92
N ILE A 163 12.82 30.05 -8.85
CA ILE A 163 12.09 30.26 -7.59
C ILE A 163 12.39 31.65 -7.01
N THR A 164 13.68 31.97 -6.92
CA THR A 164 14.15 33.21 -6.30
C THR A 164 13.75 34.44 -7.12
N GLU A 165 13.97 34.39 -8.44
CA GLU A 165 13.63 35.49 -9.35
C GLU A 165 12.12 35.73 -9.41
N TYR A 166 11.32 34.67 -9.51
CA TYR A 166 9.86 34.78 -9.54
C TYR A 166 9.32 35.41 -8.25
N ARG A 167 9.82 34.98 -7.08
CA ARG A 167 9.44 35.56 -5.79
C ARG A 167 9.72 37.07 -5.76
N ASN A 168 10.95 37.46 -6.11
CA ASN A 168 11.36 38.86 -6.12
C ASN A 168 10.48 39.72 -7.04
N VAL A 169 10.18 39.23 -8.25
CA VAL A 169 9.32 39.94 -9.22
C VAL A 169 7.89 40.08 -8.68
N MET A 170 7.32 39.01 -8.12
CA MET A 170 5.97 39.02 -7.58
C MET A 170 5.83 39.95 -6.38
N GLU A 171 6.79 39.94 -5.46
CA GLU A 171 6.80 40.82 -4.29
C GLU A 171 6.96 42.29 -4.68
N ALA A 172 7.84 42.58 -5.66
CA ALA A 172 8.01 43.93 -6.18
C ALA A 172 6.74 44.45 -6.88
N HIS A 173 6.13 43.63 -7.74
CA HIS A 173 4.86 43.96 -8.40
C HIS A 173 3.74 44.21 -7.40
N THR A 174 3.62 43.35 -6.39
CA THR A 174 2.61 43.47 -5.33
C THR A 174 2.84 44.71 -4.48
N SER A 175 4.09 45.03 -4.14
CA SER A 175 4.42 46.24 -3.39
C SER A 175 4.04 47.51 -4.15
N LYS A 176 4.28 47.54 -5.47
CA LYS A 176 3.84 48.64 -6.34
C LYS A 176 2.32 48.76 -6.33
N HIS A 177 1.59 47.66 -6.51
CA HIS A 177 0.13 47.65 -6.53
C HIS A 177 -0.48 48.09 -5.19
N ILE A 178 0.10 47.65 -4.06
CA ILE A 178 -0.31 48.09 -2.72
C ILE A 178 -0.15 49.60 -2.57
N ASN A 179 0.94 50.19 -3.07
CA ASN A 179 1.16 51.62 -3.01
C ASN A 179 0.12 52.38 -3.85
N GLU A 180 -0.22 51.88 -5.04
CA GLU A 180 -1.29 52.44 -5.87
C GLU A 180 -2.63 52.43 -5.12
N ILE A 181 -3.01 51.31 -4.48
CA ILE A 181 -4.23 51.20 -3.67
C ILE A 181 -4.25 52.24 -2.54
N LYS A 182 -3.13 52.42 -1.81
CA LYS A 182 -3.05 53.38 -0.70
C LYS A 182 -3.29 54.81 -1.15
N THR A 183 -2.78 55.18 -2.34
CA THR A 183 -2.90 56.54 -2.89
C THR A 183 -4.27 56.88 -3.46
N ARG A 184 -5.15 55.89 -3.65
CA ARG A 184 -6.50 56.14 -4.17
C ARG A 184 -7.35 56.91 -3.17
N THR A 185 -8.03 57.94 -3.65
CA THR A 185 -8.94 58.77 -2.84
C THR A 185 -10.42 58.45 -3.08
N ASP A 186 -10.70 57.63 -4.09
CA ASP A 186 -12.06 57.27 -4.54
C ASP A 186 -12.65 56.05 -3.80
N ILE A 187 -11.87 55.41 -2.92
CA ILE A 187 -12.26 54.23 -2.13
C ILE A 187 -12.05 54.48 -0.63
N ASN A 188 -12.93 53.93 0.21
CA ASN A 188 -12.82 54.04 1.66
C ASN A 188 -11.67 53.18 2.22
N GLU A 189 -11.26 53.44 3.46
CA GLU A 189 -10.13 52.75 4.09
C GLU A 189 -10.38 51.25 4.33
N GLN A 190 -11.63 50.83 4.55
CA GLN A 190 -11.96 49.42 4.75
C GLN A 190 -11.77 48.63 3.45
N ASP A 191 -12.22 49.16 2.32
CA ASP A 191 -12.04 48.56 1.00
C ASP A 191 -10.56 48.55 0.59
N LYS A 192 -9.80 49.62 0.89
CA LYS A 192 -8.34 49.62 0.69
C LYS A 192 -7.66 48.48 1.43
N GLN A 193 -7.99 48.30 2.71
CA GLN A 193 -7.41 47.23 3.52
C GLN A 193 -7.76 45.85 2.94
N ARG A 194 -9.01 45.63 2.53
CA ARG A 194 -9.43 44.39 1.87
C ARG A 194 -8.63 44.12 0.60
N PHE A 195 -8.50 45.11 -0.30
CA PHE A 195 -7.76 44.95 -1.55
C PHE A 195 -6.26 44.70 -1.32
N ILE A 196 -5.65 45.31 -0.30
CA ILE A 196 -4.26 45.05 0.08
C ILE A 196 -4.09 43.61 0.57
N GLU A 197 -5.02 43.11 1.38
CA GLU A 197 -5.00 41.72 1.86
C GLU A 197 -5.18 40.71 0.72
N GLU A 198 -6.13 40.97 -0.18
CA GLU A 198 -6.34 40.15 -1.38
C GLU A 198 -5.10 40.12 -2.28
N ALA A 199 -4.46 41.27 -2.53
CA ALA A 199 -3.24 41.35 -3.33
C ALA A 199 -2.07 40.57 -2.70
N LYS A 200 -1.92 40.64 -1.38
CA LYS A 200 -0.90 39.84 -0.65
C LYS A 200 -1.21 38.35 -0.73
N ALA A 201 -2.46 37.96 -0.55
CA ALA A 201 -2.87 36.56 -0.59
C ALA A 201 -2.67 35.95 -1.98
N ASP A 202 -3.05 36.67 -3.05
CA ASP A 202 -2.84 36.24 -4.44
C ASP A 202 -1.35 36.11 -4.77
N CYS A 203 -0.52 37.07 -4.34
CA CYS A 203 0.93 37.02 -4.50
C CYS A 203 1.52 35.77 -3.84
N GLN A 204 1.18 35.52 -2.57
CA GLN A 204 1.66 34.34 -1.83
C GLN A 204 1.20 33.03 -2.48
N TYR A 205 -0.05 32.99 -2.96
CA TYR A 205 -0.59 31.81 -3.63
C TYR A 205 0.21 31.49 -4.91
N LYS A 206 0.43 32.50 -5.75
CA LYS A 206 1.20 32.35 -7.00
C LYS A 206 2.66 31.94 -6.75
N ILE A 207 3.31 32.54 -5.77
CA ILE A 207 4.68 32.17 -5.36
C ILE A 207 4.72 30.70 -4.94
N LYS A 208 3.81 30.25 -4.07
CA LYS A 208 3.75 28.84 -3.63
C LYS A 208 3.46 27.87 -4.78
N GLN A 209 2.60 28.25 -5.71
CA GLN A 209 2.30 27.43 -6.88
C GLN A 209 3.54 27.24 -7.77
N HIS A 210 4.27 28.32 -8.04
CA HIS A 210 5.52 28.28 -8.80
C HIS A 210 6.59 27.45 -8.08
N GLU A 211 6.79 27.68 -6.78
CA GLU A 211 7.70 26.91 -5.94
C GLU A 211 7.41 25.42 -5.96
N SER A 212 6.13 25.03 -5.80
CA SER A 212 5.73 23.62 -5.89
C SER A 212 6.11 23.01 -7.24
N THR A 213 5.95 23.77 -8.33
CA THR A 213 6.27 23.29 -9.68
C THR A 213 7.76 23.13 -9.87
N MET A 214 8.56 24.13 -9.48
CA MET A 214 10.02 24.08 -9.57
C MET A 214 10.61 23.01 -8.64
N ASN A 215 10.07 22.84 -7.43
CA ASN A 215 10.51 21.79 -6.50
C ASN A 215 10.25 20.37 -7.05
N ARG A 216 9.16 20.16 -7.79
CA ARG A 216 8.93 18.88 -8.49
C ARG A 216 9.98 18.64 -9.57
N GLN A 217 10.35 19.66 -10.33
CA GLN A 217 11.42 19.55 -11.34
C GLN A 217 12.77 19.26 -10.70
N ILE A 218 13.11 19.97 -9.61
CA ILE A 218 14.33 19.73 -8.82
C ILE A 218 14.36 18.29 -8.30
N ALA A 219 13.26 17.79 -7.73
CA ALA A 219 13.18 16.43 -7.22
C ALA A 219 13.38 15.40 -8.34
N SER A 220 12.75 15.60 -9.50
CA SER A 220 12.92 14.75 -10.67
C SER A 220 14.37 14.74 -11.18
N ALA A 221 15.02 15.90 -11.27
CA ALA A 221 16.42 15.98 -11.67
C ALA A 221 17.36 15.33 -10.64
N LYS A 222 17.12 15.54 -9.34
CA LYS A 222 17.86 14.90 -8.24
C LYS A 222 17.73 13.38 -8.26
N ALA A 223 16.57 12.84 -8.65
CA ALA A 223 16.38 11.39 -8.80
C ALA A 223 17.33 10.79 -9.86
N SER A 224 17.66 11.53 -10.92
CA SER A 224 18.63 11.10 -11.93
C SER A 224 20.03 10.91 -11.35
N PHE A 225 20.48 11.83 -10.49
CA PHE A 225 21.76 11.68 -9.77
C PHE A 225 21.75 10.45 -8.87
N VAL A 226 20.69 10.27 -8.08
CA VAL A 226 20.54 9.11 -7.18
C VAL A 226 20.60 7.80 -7.98
N ARG A 227 19.94 7.75 -9.13
CA ARG A 227 19.95 6.58 -10.03
C ARG A 227 21.36 6.25 -10.52
N VAL A 228 22.11 7.25 -11.00
CA VAL A 228 23.48 7.05 -11.49
C VAL A 228 24.43 6.66 -10.36
N GLU A 229 24.35 7.32 -9.21
CA GLU A 229 25.20 6.98 -8.06
C GLU A 229 24.90 5.58 -7.51
N SER A 230 23.64 5.18 -7.50
CA SER A 230 23.25 3.80 -7.14
C SER A 230 23.83 2.79 -8.13
N ALA A 231 23.73 3.04 -9.43
CA ALA A 231 24.29 2.17 -10.46
C ALA A 231 25.82 2.07 -10.37
N LYS A 232 26.53 3.18 -10.13
CA LYS A 232 27.99 3.18 -9.90
C LYS A 232 28.37 2.39 -8.65
N ALA A 233 27.64 2.59 -7.55
CA ALA A 233 27.90 1.89 -6.29
C ALA A 233 27.69 0.38 -6.44
N GLU A 234 26.66 -0.03 -7.18
CA GLU A 234 26.42 -1.43 -7.49
C GLU A 234 27.49 -2.01 -8.43
N LEU A 235 27.86 -1.29 -9.48
CA LEU A 235 28.90 -1.71 -10.41
C LEU A 235 30.22 -1.98 -9.67
N LYS A 236 30.57 -1.13 -8.68
CA LYS A 236 31.74 -1.36 -7.81
C LYS A 236 31.64 -2.66 -7.00
N LYS A 237 30.46 -3.00 -6.47
CA LYS A 237 30.23 -4.27 -5.75
C LYS A 237 30.35 -5.46 -6.71
N LEU A 238 29.77 -5.34 -7.90
CA LEU A 238 29.80 -6.36 -8.93
C LEU A 238 31.21 -6.64 -9.43
N SER A 239 32.00 -5.60 -9.70
CA SER A 239 33.43 -5.76 -10.04
C SER A 239 34.20 -6.49 -8.93
N SER A 240 33.93 -6.15 -7.67
CA SER A 240 34.55 -6.84 -6.52
C SER A 240 34.14 -8.30 -6.42
N LEU A 241 32.89 -8.63 -6.79
CA LEU A 241 32.39 -10.01 -6.83
C LEU A 241 33.04 -10.83 -7.95
N ILE A 242 33.22 -10.23 -9.13
CA ILE A 242 33.91 -10.84 -10.27
C ILE A 242 35.37 -11.13 -9.92
N THR A 243 36.09 -10.17 -9.32
CA THR A 243 37.49 -10.37 -8.92
C THR A 243 37.66 -11.46 -7.87
N LYS A 244 36.66 -11.70 -7.00
CA LYS A 244 36.71 -12.79 -6.01
C LYS A 244 36.36 -14.15 -6.58
N SER A 245 35.65 -14.17 -7.72
CA SER A 245 35.18 -15.41 -8.37
C SER A 245 36.18 -15.95 -9.40
N ASN A 246 37.19 -15.16 -9.77
CA ASN A 246 38.31 -15.51 -10.65
C ASN A 246 39.59 -15.70 -9.82
#